data_AF-A0A4V2G247-F1
#
_entry.id   AF-A0A4V2G247-F1
#
_cell.length_a   1.000
_cell.length_b   1.000
_cell.length_c   1.000
_cell.angle_alpha   90.00
_cell.angle_beta   90.00
_cell.angle_gamma   90.00
#
_symmetry.space_group_name_H-M   'P 1'
#
loop_
_entity.id
_entity.type
_entity.pdbx_description
1 polymer ?
#
loop_
_entity_poly.entity_id
_entity_poly.type
_entity_poly.pdbx_seq_one_letter_code
_entity_poly.pdbx_strand_id
1 'polypeptide(L)'
;MSTTPDVLVDPVALREQVKSKYRDVATHPTRTFHFHTGRGLARRLGYDKDAVAALPDRAVESFAGVANPFAPRLLAPGDRVVDIGSGAGFDTFLAAQQVGPTGSIVGVDMTPEMLEKSTATAAELGLEQVEFRAGLAESLPVEDSWADVVISNGVINLCADKRTVLSEIRRVLKPGGWLQFADIANGLPVPEGALRDIDLWTG
;
A
#
# COMPACT_ATOMS: atom_id res chain seq x y z
N MET A 1 19.77 -23.76 13.89
CA MET A 1 20.57 -22.53 13.71
C MET A 1 19.69 -21.52 12.99
N SER A 2 19.16 -20.56 13.73
CA SER A 2 18.30 -19.50 13.18
C SER A 2 19.20 -18.52 12.44
N THR A 3 19.20 -18.57 11.11
CA THR A 3 19.80 -17.51 10.30
C THR A 3 18.81 -16.36 10.27
N THR A 4 18.92 -15.46 11.23
CA THR A 4 18.32 -14.13 11.09
C THR A 4 18.83 -13.58 9.76
N PRO A 5 17.96 -13.19 8.81
CA PRO A 5 18.45 -12.58 7.58
C PRO A 5 19.34 -11.39 7.94
N ASP A 6 20.51 -11.28 7.32
CA ASP A 6 21.40 -10.12 7.45
C ASP A 6 20.65 -8.90 6.88
N VAL A 7 19.82 -8.27 7.72
CA VAL A 7 19.17 -7.03 7.35
C VAL A 7 20.24 -5.95 7.44
N LEU A 8 20.59 -5.39 6.28
CA LEU A 8 21.69 -4.42 6.12
C LEU A 8 21.42 -3.07 6.81
N VAL A 9 20.22 -2.87 7.36
CA VAL A 9 19.72 -1.64 7.97
C VAL A 9 18.98 -2.01 9.26
N ASP A 10 19.02 -1.15 10.27
CA ASP A 10 18.16 -1.28 11.45
C ASP A 10 16.67 -1.21 11.03
N PRO A 11 15.90 -2.31 11.14
CA PRO A 11 14.50 -2.35 10.71
C PRO A 11 13.61 -1.40 11.51
N VAL A 12 13.94 -1.13 12.76
CA VAL A 12 13.16 -0.23 13.63
C VAL A 12 13.39 1.21 13.20
N ALA A 13 14.65 1.60 13.01
CA ALA A 13 14.99 2.95 12.55
C ALA A 13 14.39 3.24 11.16
N LEU A 14 14.51 2.30 10.21
CA LEU A 14 13.89 2.42 8.88
C LEU A 14 12.38 2.63 9.00
N ARG A 15 11.70 1.81 9.81
CA ARG A 15 10.25 1.90 10.00
C ARG A 15 9.82 3.25 10.58
N GLU A 16 10.52 3.74 11.59
CA GLU A 16 10.18 5.04 12.19
C GLU A 16 10.39 6.20 11.22
N GLN A 17 11.43 6.16 10.39
CA GLN A 17 11.63 7.19 9.35
C GLN A 17 10.55 7.14 8.27
N VAL A 18 10.21 5.94 7.77
CA VAL A 18 9.10 5.76 6.82
C VAL A 18 7.80 6.29 7.43
N LYS A 19 7.47 5.89 8.66
CA LYS A 19 6.26 6.33 9.37
C LYS A 19 6.21 7.84 9.56
N SER A 20 7.34 8.47 9.91
CA SER A 20 7.46 9.92 10.02
C SER A 20 7.17 10.60 8.67
N LYS A 21 7.77 10.12 7.58
CA LYS A 21 7.56 10.68 6.24
C LYS A 21 6.11 10.58 5.78
N TYR A 22 5.48 9.42 5.95
CA TYR A 22 4.09 9.22 5.51
C TYR A 22 3.07 9.91 6.43
N ARG A 23 3.38 10.13 7.71
CA ARG A 23 2.62 11.06 8.57
C ARG A 23 2.58 12.47 7.95
N ASP A 24 3.70 12.97 7.46
CA ASP A 24 3.75 14.28 6.80
C ASP A 24 2.92 14.30 5.52
N VAL A 25 2.92 13.23 4.72
CA VAL A 25 2.07 13.10 3.52
C VAL A 25 0.58 13.08 3.89
N ALA A 26 0.22 12.46 5.01
CA ALA A 26 -1.17 12.39 5.49
C ALA A 26 -1.68 13.77 5.95
N THR A 27 -0.85 14.46 6.74
CA THR A 27 -1.20 15.71 7.46
C THR A 27 -0.94 16.98 6.65
N HIS A 28 0.03 16.95 5.72
CA HIS A 28 0.43 18.08 4.88
C HIS A 28 0.52 17.68 3.40
N PRO A 29 -0.57 17.18 2.78
CA PRO A 29 -0.54 16.62 1.43
C PRO A 29 -0.17 17.63 0.32
N THR A 30 -0.25 18.93 0.60
CA THR A 30 0.10 20.01 -0.34
C THR A 30 1.57 20.44 -0.27
N ARG A 31 2.36 19.88 0.66
CA ARG A 31 3.80 20.15 0.75
C ARG A 31 4.54 19.53 -0.45
N THR A 32 5.70 20.08 -0.79
CA THR A 32 6.61 19.47 -1.77
C THR A 32 7.33 18.28 -1.14
N PHE A 33 7.23 17.12 -1.79
CA PHE A 33 7.96 15.90 -1.47
C PHE A 33 8.92 15.54 -2.61
N HIS A 34 9.84 14.60 -2.36
CA HIS A 34 10.75 14.08 -3.40
C HIS A 34 10.05 13.19 -4.44
N PHE A 35 8.79 12.84 -4.19
CA PHE A 35 7.91 12.14 -5.12
C PHE A 35 6.66 12.98 -5.42
N HIS A 36 5.98 12.61 -6.50
CA HIS A 36 4.69 13.22 -6.84
C HIS A 36 3.57 12.62 -5.98
N THR A 37 2.53 13.39 -5.73
CA THR A 37 1.34 12.93 -4.99
C THR A 37 0.05 13.28 -5.71
N GLY A 38 -1.07 12.76 -5.22
CA GLY A 38 -2.38 13.26 -5.58
C GLY A 38 -2.87 12.88 -6.98
N ARG A 39 -3.91 13.59 -7.44
CA ARG A 39 -4.53 13.40 -8.76
C ARG A 39 -3.54 13.58 -9.91
N GLY A 40 -2.55 14.46 -9.74
CA GLY A 40 -1.49 14.68 -10.70
C GLY A 40 -0.65 13.42 -10.93
N LEU A 41 -0.26 12.73 -9.85
CA LEU A 41 0.41 11.44 -9.91
C LEU A 41 -0.51 10.37 -10.52
N ALA A 42 -1.74 10.22 -10.02
CA ALA A 42 -2.68 9.20 -10.53
C ALA A 42 -2.86 9.28 -12.06
N ARG A 43 -2.97 10.51 -12.61
CA ARG A 43 -3.04 10.72 -14.06
C ARG A 43 -1.78 10.23 -14.80
N ARG A 44 -0.59 10.49 -14.24
CA ARG A 44 0.69 10.07 -14.85
C ARG A 44 0.86 8.55 -14.83
N LEU A 45 0.34 7.89 -13.80
CA LEU A 45 0.38 6.44 -13.64
C LEU A 45 -0.73 5.70 -14.42
N GLY A 46 -1.56 6.43 -15.17
CA GLY A 46 -2.57 5.83 -16.06
C GLY A 46 -3.77 5.24 -15.31
N TYR A 47 -4.15 5.79 -14.16
CA TYR A 47 -5.43 5.47 -13.54
C TYR A 47 -6.60 6.01 -14.38
N ASP A 48 -7.73 5.31 -14.32
CA ASP A 48 -8.95 5.73 -15.00
C ASP A 48 -9.41 7.11 -14.48
N LYS A 49 -9.66 8.03 -15.40
CA LYS A 49 -9.93 9.43 -15.05
C LYS A 49 -11.28 9.60 -14.37
N ASP A 50 -12.27 8.84 -14.78
CA ASP A 50 -13.65 8.97 -14.28
C ASP A 50 -13.76 8.32 -12.89
N ALA A 51 -13.13 7.16 -12.70
CA ALA A 51 -13.01 6.50 -11.41
C ALA A 51 -12.32 7.40 -10.37
N VAL A 52 -11.21 8.05 -10.76
CA VAL A 52 -10.50 9.00 -9.89
C VAL A 52 -11.33 10.25 -9.64
N ALA A 53 -12.02 10.79 -10.64
CA ALA A 53 -12.86 11.98 -10.49
C ALA A 53 -14.05 11.76 -9.54
N ALA A 54 -14.56 10.53 -9.43
CA ALA A 54 -15.63 10.17 -8.51
C ALA A 54 -15.19 10.15 -7.02
N LEU A 55 -13.89 10.09 -6.74
CA LEU A 55 -13.37 10.10 -5.37
C LEU A 55 -13.23 11.54 -4.84
N PRO A 56 -13.50 11.79 -3.55
CA PRO A 56 -13.27 13.10 -2.93
C PRO A 56 -11.77 13.38 -2.79
N ASP A 57 -11.38 14.65 -2.70
CA ASP A 57 -9.96 15.03 -2.70
C ASP A 57 -9.16 14.39 -1.56
N ARG A 58 -9.76 14.27 -0.38
CA ARG A 58 -9.22 13.56 0.80
C ARG A 58 -8.78 12.11 0.49
N ALA A 59 -9.41 11.46 -0.49
CA ALA A 59 -9.11 10.08 -0.86
C ALA A 59 -7.87 9.97 -1.76
N VAL A 60 -7.49 11.07 -2.41
CA VAL A 60 -6.49 11.08 -3.47
C VAL A 60 -5.26 11.90 -3.10
N GLU A 61 -5.41 13.01 -2.38
CA GLU A 61 -4.34 14.01 -2.15
C GLU A 61 -3.07 13.46 -1.49
N SER A 62 -3.20 12.43 -0.64
CA SER A 62 -2.09 11.75 0.03
C SER A 62 -1.58 10.51 -0.72
N PHE A 63 -2.09 10.23 -1.92
CA PHE A 63 -1.61 9.11 -2.74
C PHE A 63 -0.17 9.35 -3.18
N ALA A 64 0.69 8.35 -2.96
CA ALA A 64 2.12 8.37 -3.27
C ALA A 64 2.60 7.01 -3.83
N GLY A 65 1.81 6.38 -4.70
CA GLY A 65 2.18 5.12 -5.35
C GLY A 65 3.18 5.27 -6.49
N VAL A 66 3.63 4.14 -7.02
CA VAL A 66 4.67 4.07 -8.07
C VAL A 66 4.14 3.62 -9.43
N ALA A 67 3.03 2.86 -9.47
CA ALA A 67 2.30 2.52 -10.71
C ALA A 67 0.81 2.26 -10.42
N ASN A 68 0.03 1.91 -11.45
CA ASN A 68 -1.35 1.45 -11.29
C ASN A 68 -1.37 -0.08 -11.12
N PRO A 69 -1.68 -0.62 -9.91
CA PRO A 69 -1.64 -2.07 -9.67
C PRO A 69 -2.77 -2.83 -10.39
N PHE A 70 -3.78 -2.15 -10.90
CA PHE A 70 -4.91 -2.74 -11.63
C PHE A 70 -4.68 -2.83 -13.15
N ALA A 71 -3.60 -2.24 -13.66
CA ALA A 71 -3.29 -2.26 -15.09
C ALA A 71 -3.08 -3.69 -15.66
N PRO A 72 -2.43 -4.63 -14.95
CA PRO A 72 -2.28 -5.99 -15.44
C PRO A 72 -3.58 -6.80 -15.41
N ARG A 73 -4.46 -6.54 -14.44
CA ARG A 73 -5.70 -7.26 -14.24
C ARG A 73 -6.68 -6.47 -13.35
N LEU A 74 -7.92 -6.35 -13.82
CA LEU A 74 -9.02 -5.84 -12.99
C LEU A 74 -9.45 -6.87 -11.95
N LEU A 75 -9.91 -6.38 -10.80
CA LEU A 75 -10.55 -7.19 -9.78
C LEU A 75 -11.95 -7.62 -10.24
N ALA A 76 -12.38 -8.79 -9.78
CA ALA A 76 -13.72 -9.30 -10.07
C ALA A 76 -14.73 -8.80 -9.02
N PRO A 77 -16.01 -8.60 -9.41
CA PRO A 77 -17.09 -8.38 -8.45
C PRO A 77 -17.13 -9.50 -7.40
N GLY A 78 -17.18 -9.14 -6.12
CA GLY A 78 -17.16 -10.10 -5.00
C GLY A 78 -15.79 -10.54 -4.50
N ASP A 79 -14.68 -10.10 -5.11
CA ASP A 79 -13.34 -10.46 -4.64
C ASP A 79 -13.09 -9.97 -3.19
N ARG A 80 -12.35 -10.77 -2.43
CA ARG A 80 -11.77 -10.38 -1.14
C ARG A 80 -10.35 -9.88 -1.36
N VAL A 81 -10.09 -8.62 -1.02
CA VAL A 81 -8.83 -7.93 -1.33
C VAL A 81 -8.12 -7.49 -0.06
N VAL A 82 -6.81 -7.70 0.01
CA VAL A 82 -5.96 -7.08 1.02
C VAL A 82 -5.07 -6.05 0.35
N ASP A 83 -5.08 -4.80 0.82
CA ASP A 83 -4.24 -3.71 0.34
C ASP A 83 -3.13 -3.40 1.36
N ILE A 84 -1.88 -3.75 1.03
CA ILE A 84 -0.74 -3.63 1.93
C ILE A 84 -0.08 -2.27 1.76
N GLY A 85 -0.05 -1.50 2.85
CA GLY A 85 0.38 -0.10 2.86
C GLY A 85 -0.65 0.79 2.16
N SER A 86 -1.92 0.58 2.52
CA SER A 86 -3.09 1.24 1.90
C SER A 86 -3.07 2.77 2.01
N GLY A 87 -2.26 3.34 2.90
CA GLY A 87 -2.15 4.78 3.10
C GLY A 87 -3.51 5.42 3.38
N ALA A 88 -3.78 6.54 2.71
CA ALA A 88 -5.06 7.23 2.80
C ALA A 88 -6.21 6.52 2.05
N GLY A 89 -5.96 5.33 1.47
CA GLY A 89 -6.97 4.44 0.91
C GLY A 89 -7.21 4.57 -0.60
N PHE A 90 -6.39 5.32 -1.34
CA PHE A 90 -6.64 5.58 -2.77
C PHE A 90 -6.86 4.31 -3.60
N ASP A 91 -5.90 3.37 -3.53
CA ASP A 91 -6.02 2.08 -4.26
C ASP A 91 -7.14 1.21 -3.65
N THR A 92 -7.34 1.24 -2.33
CA THR A 92 -8.46 0.59 -1.65
C THR A 92 -9.82 1.05 -2.19
N PHE A 93 -10.03 2.36 -2.41
CA PHE A 93 -11.31 2.89 -2.89
C PHE A 93 -11.57 2.56 -4.35
N LEU A 94 -10.52 2.54 -5.17
CA LEU A 94 -10.63 2.06 -6.56
C LEU A 94 -10.89 0.56 -6.61
N ALA A 95 -10.31 -0.22 -5.69
CA ALA A 95 -10.65 -1.62 -5.54
C ALA A 95 -12.12 -1.80 -5.12
N ALA A 96 -12.63 -0.96 -4.21
CA ALA A 96 -14.02 -0.99 -3.75
C ALA A 96 -15.03 -0.76 -4.88
N GLN A 97 -14.71 0.14 -5.82
CA GLN A 97 -15.51 0.36 -7.03
C GLN A 97 -15.53 -0.88 -7.94
N GLN A 98 -14.43 -1.62 -8.06
CA GLN A 98 -14.34 -2.81 -8.91
C GLN A 98 -15.05 -4.04 -8.31
N VAL A 99 -14.83 -4.31 -7.03
CA VAL A 99 -15.40 -5.52 -6.38
C VAL A 99 -16.87 -5.35 -6.01
N GLY A 100 -17.35 -4.11 -5.93
CA GLY A 100 -18.74 -3.79 -5.60
C GLY A 100 -19.13 -4.16 -4.15
N PRO A 101 -20.42 -4.02 -3.79
CA PRO A 101 -20.91 -4.19 -2.43
C PRO A 101 -20.86 -5.63 -1.92
N THR A 102 -20.69 -6.62 -2.80
CA THR A 102 -20.56 -8.03 -2.42
C THR A 102 -19.11 -8.46 -2.18
N GLY A 103 -18.14 -7.58 -2.47
CA GLY A 103 -16.73 -7.83 -2.18
C GLY A 103 -16.39 -7.58 -0.72
N SER A 104 -15.11 -7.69 -0.37
CA SER A 104 -14.62 -7.27 0.94
C SER A 104 -13.18 -6.81 0.82
N ILE A 105 -12.83 -5.69 1.44
CA ILE A 105 -11.47 -5.14 1.32
C ILE A 105 -10.93 -4.83 2.70
N VAL A 106 -9.71 -5.28 2.97
CA VAL A 106 -8.95 -4.89 4.16
C VAL A 106 -7.73 -4.07 3.72
N GLY A 107 -7.76 -2.77 4.00
CA GLY A 107 -6.58 -1.92 3.89
C GLY A 107 -5.73 -2.02 5.15
N VAL A 108 -4.44 -2.28 5.00
CA VAL A 108 -3.50 -2.37 6.12
C VAL A 108 -2.49 -1.23 6.02
N ASP A 109 -2.32 -0.45 7.07
CA ASP A 109 -1.28 0.57 7.17
C ASP A 109 -0.73 0.66 8.60
N MET A 110 0.50 1.13 8.76
CA MET A 110 1.15 1.30 10.05
C MET A 110 1.00 2.70 10.64
N THR A 111 0.50 3.66 9.85
CA THR A 111 0.47 5.08 10.15
C THR A 111 -0.92 5.49 10.64
N PRO A 112 -1.08 5.91 11.91
CA PRO A 112 -2.39 6.28 12.46
C PRO A 112 -3.10 7.38 11.66
N GLU A 113 -2.37 8.37 11.16
CA GLU A 113 -2.92 9.50 10.41
C GLU A 113 -3.47 9.06 9.05
N MET A 114 -2.85 8.07 8.41
CA MET A 114 -3.35 7.45 7.18
C MET A 114 -4.63 6.65 7.45
N LEU A 115 -4.64 5.87 8.53
CA LEU A 115 -5.80 5.08 8.93
C LEU A 115 -6.99 5.95 9.33
N GLU A 116 -6.78 7.04 10.06
CA GLU A 116 -7.83 7.99 10.42
C GLU A 116 -8.46 8.60 9.15
N LYS A 117 -7.61 9.06 8.24
CA LYS A 117 -8.04 9.67 6.98
C LYS A 117 -8.82 8.68 6.11
N SER A 118 -8.30 7.48 5.91
CA SER A 118 -8.91 6.44 5.08
C SER A 118 -10.22 5.92 5.68
N THR A 119 -10.25 5.64 6.98
CA THR A 119 -11.47 5.20 7.70
C THR A 119 -12.58 6.23 7.60
N ALA A 120 -12.30 7.50 7.86
CA ALA A 120 -13.31 8.54 7.75
C ALA A 120 -13.75 8.76 6.28
N THR A 121 -12.92 8.40 5.29
CA THR A 121 -13.27 8.54 3.86
C THR A 121 -14.20 7.40 3.44
N ALA A 122 -13.91 6.17 3.88
CA ALA A 122 -14.80 5.03 3.68
C ALA A 122 -16.19 5.28 4.27
N ALA A 123 -16.25 5.86 5.48
CA ALA A 123 -17.51 6.23 6.13
C ALA A 123 -18.29 7.29 5.33
N GLU A 124 -17.61 8.34 4.84
CA GLU A 124 -18.23 9.38 3.99
C GLU A 124 -18.77 8.81 2.68
N LEU A 125 -18.06 7.84 2.09
CA LEU A 125 -18.44 7.17 0.86
C LEU A 125 -19.46 6.03 1.05
N GLY A 126 -19.83 5.71 2.29
CA GLY A 126 -20.77 4.60 2.58
C GLY A 126 -20.22 3.22 2.19
N LEU A 127 -18.90 3.03 2.23
CA LEU A 127 -18.24 1.79 1.81
C LEU A 127 -18.20 0.77 2.96
N GLU A 128 -19.34 0.13 3.23
CA GLU A 128 -19.48 -0.85 4.32
C GLU A 128 -18.60 -2.10 4.14
N GLN A 129 -18.21 -2.41 2.91
CA GLN A 129 -17.36 -3.55 2.58
C GLN A 129 -15.85 -3.28 2.74
N VAL A 130 -15.46 -2.08 3.19
CA VAL A 130 -14.07 -1.66 3.34
C VAL A 130 -13.74 -1.49 4.83
N GLU A 131 -12.67 -2.15 5.27
CA GLU A 131 -12.13 -2.01 6.62
C GLU A 131 -10.65 -1.61 6.55
N PHE A 132 -10.24 -0.67 7.40
CA PHE A 132 -8.82 -0.32 7.56
C PHE A 132 -8.30 -0.82 8.90
N ARG A 133 -7.17 -1.54 8.88
CA ARG A 133 -6.55 -2.16 10.06
C ARG A 133 -5.13 -1.64 10.26
N ALA A 134 -4.82 -1.31 11.51
CA ALA A 134 -3.44 -1.05 11.90
C ALA A 134 -2.62 -2.34 11.83
N GLY A 135 -1.51 -2.33 11.09
CA GLY A 135 -0.68 -3.52 10.92
C GLY A 135 0.63 -3.25 10.19
N LEU A 136 1.46 -4.27 10.14
CA LEU A 136 2.72 -4.27 9.40
C LEU A 136 2.62 -5.23 8.22
N ALA A 137 3.35 -4.97 7.13
CA ALA A 137 3.42 -5.89 6.00
C ALA A 137 4.05 -7.24 6.39
N GLU A 138 4.90 -7.25 7.42
CA GLU A 138 5.52 -8.44 8.02
C GLU A 138 4.60 -9.19 8.99
N SER A 139 3.42 -8.66 9.32
CA SER A 139 2.46 -9.32 10.21
C SER A 139 1.05 -8.77 9.93
N LEU A 140 0.43 -9.34 8.89
CA LEU A 140 -0.86 -8.86 8.39
C LEU A 140 -1.99 -9.29 9.36
N PRO A 141 -2.83 -8.34 9.83
CA PRO A 141 -3.96 -8.63 10.71
C PRO A 141 -5.14 -9.20 9.91
N VAL A 142 -4.91 -10.28 9.16
CA VAL A 142 -5.87 -10.96 8.26
C VAL A 142 -5.68 -12.46 8.40
N GLU A 143 -6.78 -13.23 8.39
CA GLU A 143 -6.70 -14.69 8.52
C GLU A 143 -6.02 -15.37 7.33
N ASP A 144 -5.55 -16.59 7.56
CA ASP A 144 -4.98 -17.44 6.52
C ASP A 144 -6.00 -17.71 5.41
N SER A 145 -5.55 -17.73 4.16
CA SER A 145 -6.39 -18.03 2.99
C SER A 145 -7.69 -17.21 2.93
N TRP A 146 -7.63 -15.94 3.35
CA TRP A 146 -8.76 -15.04 3.33
C TRP A 146 -8.94 -14.34 1.98
N ALA A 147 -7.83 -13.93 1.35
CA ALA A 147 -7.82 -13.04 0.19
C ALA A 147 -7.85 -13.78 -1.15
N ASP A 148 -8.67 -13.32 -2.08
CA ASP A 148 -8.59 -13.68 -3.50
C ASP A 148 -7.45 -12.93 -4.19
N VAL A 149 -7.25 -11.67 -3.80
CA VAL A 149 -6.20 -10.80 -4.33
C VAL A 149 -5.51 -10.04 -3.19
N VAL A 150 -4.18 -9.96 -3.26
CA VAL A 150 -3.40 -9.01 -2.46
C VAL A 150 -2.86 -7.93 -3.40
N ILE A 151 -3.03 -6.66 -3.03
CA ILE A 151 -2.45 -5.53 -3.73
C ILE A 151 -1.42 -4.80 -2.87
N SER A 152 -0.43 -4.15 -3.51
CA SER A 152 0.53 -3.28 -2.83
C SER A 152 1.18 -2.31 -3.82
N ASN A 153 1.43 -1.07 -3.42
CA ASN A 153 1.95 -0.03 -4.32
C ASN A 153 3.04 0.82 -3.66
N GLY A 154 4.31 0.51 -3.96
CA GLY A 154 5.47 1.25 -3.45
C GLY A 154 5.85 0.95 -1.98
N VAL A 155 5.41 -0.20 -1.44
CA VAL A 155 5.53 -0.52 -0.01
C VAL A 155 6.57 -1.59 0.27
N ILE A 156 6.67 -2.64 -0.55
CA ILE A 156 7.52 -3.81 -0.29
C ILE A 156 9.00 -3.40 -0.22
N ASN A 157 9.42 -2.43 -1.04
CA ASN A 157 10.78 -1.90 -0.98
C ASN A 157 11.13 -1.23 0.34
N LEU A 158 10.15 -0.65 1.04
CA LEU A 158 10.32 0.00 2.34
C LEU A 158 10.42 -1.01 3.49
N CYS A 159 10.13 -2.28 3.24
CA CYS A 159 10.26 -3.34 4.23
C CYS A 159 11.69 -3.88 4.25
N ALA A 160 12.26 -3.96 5.46
CA ALA A 160 13.60 -4.48 5.67
C ALA A 160 13.64 -6.00 5.45
N ASP A 161 12.62 -6.72 5.93
CA ASP A 161 12.47 -8.17 5.75
C ASP A 161 11.41 -8.50 4.71
N LYS A 162 11.79 -8.34 3.43
CA LYS A 162 10.94 -8.67 2.28
C LYS A 162 10.53 -10.15 2.25
N ARG A 163 11.32 -11.07 2.83
CA ARG A 163 10.98 -12.50 2.86
C ARG A 163 9.78 -12.75 3.77
N THR A 164 9.75 -12.11 4.94
CA THR A 164 8.62 -12.19 5.85
C THR A 164 7.38 -11.56 5.22
N VAL A 165 7.50 -10.41 4.55
CA VAL A 165 6.38 -9.80 3.80
C VAL A 165 5.81 -10.76 2.76
N LEU A 166 6.65 -11.36 1.90
CA LEU A 166 6.19 -12.31 0.89
C LEU A 166 5.58 -13.58 1.50
N SER A 167 6.06 -13.99 2.68
CA SER A 167 5.49 -15.13 3.42
C SER A 167 4.10 -14.81 3.98
N GLU A 168 3.91 -13.61 4.52
CA GLU A 168 2.60 -13.12 4.99
C GLU A 168 1.60 -12.96 3.84
N ILE A 169 2.04 -12.39 2.71
CA ILE A 169 1.22 -12.33 1.48
C ILE A 169 0.77 -13.73 1.09
N ARG A 170 1.68 -14.70 1.09
CA ARG A 170 1.34 -16.09 0.77
C ARG A 170 0.39 -16.71 1.78
N ARG A 171 0.52 -16.40 3.07
CA ARG A 171 -0.37 -16.91 4.14
C ARG A 171 -1.80 -16.43 3.95
N VAL A 172 -2.00 -15.14 3.69
CA VAL A 172 -3.36 -14.56 3.57
C VAL A 172 -4.03 -14.88 2.24
N LEU A 173 -3.26 -15.19 1.18
CA LEU A 173 -3.82 -15.58 -0.11
C LEU A 173 -4.45 -16.98 -0.06
N LYS A 174 -5.66 -17.09 -0.63
CA LYS A 174 -6.27 -18.39 -0.93
C LYS A 174 -5.41 -19.17 -1.94
N PRO A 175 -5.49 -20.51 -1.95
CA PRO A 175 -5.00 -21.29 -3.08
C PRO A 175 -5.61 -20.79 -4.40
N GLY A 176 -4.76 -20.40 -5.35
CA GLY A 176 -5.19 -19.82 -6.64
C GLY A 176 -5.44 -18.31 -6.63
N GLY A 177 -5.25 -17.63 -5.48
CA GLY A 177 -5.26 -16.17 -5.38
C GLY A 177 -4.02 -15.52 -5.99
N TRP A 178 -4.07 -14.21 -6.19
CA TRP A 178 -3.07 -13.46 -6.94
C TRP A 178 -2.48 -12.31 -6.13
N LEU A 179 -1.17 -12.10 -6.25
CA LEU A 179 -0.50 -10.88 -5.83
C LEU A 179 -0.41 -9.93 -7.03
N GLN A 180 -0.88 -8.69 -6.88
CA GLN A 180 -0.70 -7.60 -7.85
C GLN A 180 0.01 -6.45 -7.16
N PHE A 181 1.26 -6.19 -7.52
CA PHE A 181 2.02 -5.13 -6.87
C PHE A 181 2.81 -4.29 -7.85
N ALA A 182 3.10 -3.06 -7.45
CA ALA A 182 3.99 -2.17 -8.13
C ALA A 182 5.10 -1.73 -7.18
N ASP A 183 6.35 -1.85 -7.62
CA ASP A 183 7.50 -1.35 -6.88
C ASP A 183 8.62 -0.90 -7.81
N ILE A 184 9.56 -0.11 -7.30
CA ILE A 184 10.74 0.33 -8.05
C ILE A 184 11.74 -0.82 -8.13
N ALA A 185 12.24 -1.12 -9.32
CA ALA A 185 13.27 -2.13 -9.53
C ALA A 185 14.52 -1.50 -10.13
N ASN A 186 15.68 -1.91 -9.63
CA ASN A 186 16.97 -1.49 -10.17
C ASN A 186 17.50 -2.55 -11.15
N GLY A 187 17.96 -2.11 -12.32
CA GLY A 187 18.56 -3.00 -13.32
C GLY A 187 19.98 -3.48 -12.96
N LEU A 188 20.56 -2.93 -11.90
CA LEU A 188 21.87 -3.29 -11.36
C LEU A 188 21.76 -3.50 -9.84
N PRO A 189 22.66 -4.31 -9.24
CA PRO A 189 22.74 -4.44 -7.79
C PRO A 189 22.92 -3.07 -7.13
N VAL A 190 22.14 -2.80 -6.09
CA VAL A 190 22.31 -1.59 -5.28
C VAL A 190 23.58 -1.72 -4.44
N PRO A 191 24.51 -0.75 -4.47
CA PRO A 191 25.71 -0.79 -3.64
C PRO A 191 25.36 -0.90 -2.15
N GLU A 192 26.12 -1.68 -1.38
CA GLU A 192 25.86 -1.87 0.06
C GLU A 192 25.81 -0.55 0.84
N GLY A 193 26.63 0.43 0.48
CA GLY A 193 26.62 1.76 1.09
C GLY A 193 25.28 2.50 0.90
N ALA A 194 24.63 2.32 -0.25
CA ALA A 194 23.31 2.90 -0.51
C ALA A 194 22.19 2.11 0.18
N LEU A 195 22.35 0.78 0.31
CA LEU A 195 21.41 -0.03 1.09
C LEU A 195 21.39 0.37 2.57
N ARG A 196 22.50 0.87 3.12
CA ARG A 196 22.63 1.33 4.52
C ARG A 196 22.09 2.73 4.78
N ASP A 197 21.81 3.50 3.73
CA ASP A 197 21.34 4.87 3.83
C ASP A 197 19.81 4.92 3.75
N ILE A 198 19.14 5.08 4.89
CA ILE A 198 17.67 5.07 4.98
C ILE A 198 17.03 6.19 4.14
N ASP A 199 17.72 7.32 3.95
CA ASP A 199 17.17 8.44 3.17
C ASP A 199 16.92 8.02 1.71
N LEU A 200 17.77 7.14 1.15
CA LEU A 200 17.63 6.59 -0.20
C LEU A 200 16.48 5.58 -0.35
N TRP A 201 15.93 5.08 0.76
CA TRP A 201 14.78 4.16 0.72
C TRP A 201 13.48 4.93 0.67
N THR A 202 13.44 6.10 1.31
CA THR A 202 12.22 6.89 1.42
C THR A 202 12.13 7.97 0.36
N GLY A 203 13.25 8.44 -0.20
CA GLY A 203 13.41 9.58 -1.12
C GLY A 203 13.38 9.25 -2.60
#